data_AF-A0A968RJ06-F1
#
_entry.id   AF-A0A968RJ06-F1
#
_cell.length_a   1.000
_cell.length_b   1.000
_cell.length_c   1.000
_cell.angle_alpha   90.00
_cell.angle_beta   90.00
_cell.angle_gamma   90.00
#
_symmetry.space_group_name_H-M   'P 1'
#
loop_
_entity.id
_entity.type
_entity.pdbx_description
1 polymer ?
#
loop_
_entity_poly.entity_id
_entity_poly.type
_entity_poly.pdbx_seq_one_letter_code
_entity_poly.pdbx_strand_id
1 'polypeptide(L)'
;MPISDDLDALLAVMEAKEFDLQIIAQIKQLRTSRDKTSAWKIILTFDVPIHQLPEPPKEAYAEIIKAIQQSNDANIQMQLMNYLSRNPSLELVPHLMKLLKQSVNQREVVSVLETLYAYPNRVSYEKQKDYWLNLWQQDSLNYQKWGQKLLQEKLTAIKTCKEVTINDLNTAFQSPYLDEAGRVICLDAISKIKPTRNIRRLNPTQGISVEKELNYLEPLKLTYREWIELLPLFKVNAPEKLLVFYKTKLADSRAKEQGWGYAKLFQQPWINSYLANGQSDKSIINPIKKVLNEYLDDKEVPEREKDIAVIALAKIENAGKTLEEQLKLSFQIKVSDEARAAYQKELIAAISYTQISSALRDYSKLSPTLNYNFLQADFGVPVFDLSDVTTRTDIISRHLTMNTSKFFSHYLREFGVNFEDDKQKLDFNAVYEMLEYDLCLPFSGSNAPRNFYSYGLIKMLEAEFGFLIGFHPKLNCADNQPCESLSKRTFSWMRYLEQQRLIVPSNQPRSFLYAAFTSSIN
;
A
#
# COMPACT_ATOMS: atom_id res chain seq x y z
N MET A 1 33.68 -21.75 -19.46
CA MET A 1 32.21 -21.54 -19.45
C MET A 1 31.96 -20.06 -19.22
N PRO A 2 31.03 -19.44 -19.96
CA PRO A 2 30.92 -17.98 -20.00
C PRO A 2 30.19 -17.49 -18.76
N ILE A 3 30.95 -17.08 -17.73
CA ILE A 3 30.48 -16.37 -16.54
C ILE A 3 30.53 -14.85 -16.81
N SER A 4 30.54 -14.45 -18.09
CA SER A 4 30.91 -13.11 -18.50
C SER A 4 29.75 -12.12 -18.45
N ASP A 5 28.57 -12.53 -18.91
CA ASP A 5 27.53 -11.58 -19.30
C ASP A 5 26.71 -11.06 -18.10
N ASP A 6 26.57 -11.86 -17.04
CA ASP A 6 25.74 -11.51 -15.87
C ASP A 6 26.41 -10.50 -14.91
N LEU A 7 27.74 -10.58 -14.74
CA LEU A 7 28.48 -9.59 -13.95
C LEU A 7 28.57 -8.24 -14.67
N ASP A 8 28.74 -8.25 -15.99
CA ASP A 8 28.75 -7.02 -16.77
C ASP A 8 27.36 -6.35 -16.77
N ALA A 9 26.28 -7.15 -16.81
CA ALA A 9 24.92 -6.67 -16.61
C ALA A 9 24.70 -6.06 -15.20
N LEU A 10 25.21 -6.73 -14.15
CA LEU A 10 25.15 -6.23 -12.77
C LEU A 10 25.91 -4.91 -12.60
N LEU A 11 27.15 -4.83 -13.08
CA LEU A 11 27.98 -3.63 -12.99
C LEU A 11 27.38 -2.48 -13.80
N ALA A 12 26.72 -2.76 -14.92
CA ALA A 12 25.97 -1.76 -15.67
C ALA A 12 24.75 -1.23 -14.89
N VAL A 13 24.03 -2.10 -14.16
CA VAL A 13 22.91 -1.69 -13.30
C VAL A 13 23.41 -0.85 -12.12
N MET A 14 24.55 -1.21 -11.51
CA MET A 14 25.18 -0.43 -10.43
C MET A 14 25.68 0.92 -10.95
N GLU A 15 26.38 0.95 -12.09
CA GLU A 15 26.83 2.19 -12.74
C GLU A 15 25.66 3.13 -13.04
N ALA A 16 24.51 2.59 -13.44
CA ALA A 16 23.30 3.37 -13.72
C ALA A 16 22.58 3.90 -12.47
N LYS A 17 22.87 3.35 -11.28
CA LYS A 17 22.21 3.71 -10.00
C LYS A 17 23.12 4.46 -9.03
N GLU A 18 24.42 4.51 -9.29
CA GLU A 18 25.44 5.13 -8.43
C GLU A 18 25.67 6.61 -8.80
N PHE A 19 25.90 7.45 -7.79
CA PHE A 19 26.07 8.90 -7.96
C PHE A 19 27.45 9.39 -7.53
N ASP A 20 28.20 8.59 -6.76
CA ASP A 20 29.57 8.93 -6.38
C ASP A 20 30.53 8.66 -7.56
N LEU A 21 31.19 9.71 -8.04
CA LEU A 21 32.12 9.63 -9.17
C LEU A 21 33.33 8.71 -8.92
N GLN A 22 33.76 8.54 -7.67
CA GLN A 22 34.82 7.60 -7.31
C GLN A 22 34.33 6.16 -7.37
N ILE A 23 33.09 5.89 -6.92
CA ILE A 23 32.47 4.57 -7.00
C ILE A 23 32.21 4.19 -8.46
N ILE A 24 31.70 5.12 -9.27
CA ILE A 24 31.52 4.92 -10.73
C ILE A 24 32.86 4.59 -11.41
N ALA A 25 33.93 5.31 -11.06
CA ALA A 25 35.25 5.05 -11.63
C ALA A 25 35.77 3.65 -11.28
N GLN A 26 35.54 3.20 -10.04
CA GLN A 26 35.90 1.86 -9.60
C GLN A 26 35.01 0.78 -10.24
N ILE A 27 33.70 1.00 -10.42
CA ILE A 27 32.79 0.10 -11.17
C ILE A 27 33.27 -0.05 -12.63
N LYS A 28 33.69 1.04 -13.27
CA LYS A 28 34.29 1.02 -14.63
C LYS A 28 35.62 0.28 -14.67
N GLN A 29 36.44 0.42 -13.62
CA GLN A 29 37.70 -0.33 -13.48
C GLN A 29 37.43 -1.83 -13.27
N LEU A 30 36.35 -2.19 -12.58
CA LEU A 30 35.91 -3.57 -12.42
C LEU A 30 35.39 -4.20 -13.72
N ARG A 31 34.61 -3.47 -14.52
CA ARG A 31 34.17 -3.91 -15.86
C ARG A 31 35.34 -4.23 -16.80
N THR A 32 36.46 -3.53 -16.61
CA THR A 32 37.66 -3.69 -17.44
C THR A 32 38.67 -4.68 -16.84
N SER A 33 38.46 -5.12 -15.60
CA SER A 33 39.28 -6.16 -14.94
C SER A 33 39.04 -7.54 -15.55
N ARG A 34 40.12 -8.27 -15.86
CA ARG A 34 40.05 -9.68 -16.31
C ARG A 34 39.78 -10.67 -15.17
N ASP A 35 39.91 -10.25 -13.92
CA ASP A 35 39.65 -11.10 -12.75
C ASP A 35 38.29 -10.77 -12.13
N LYS A 36 37.25 -11.44 -12.66
CA LYS A 36 35.85 -11.28 -12.22
C LYS A 36 35.63 -11.77 -10.77
N THR A 37 36.48 -12.67 -10.26
CA THR A 37 36.51 -13.10 -8.85
C THR A 37 36.84 -11.96 -7.87
N SER A 38 37.58 -10.95 -8.35
CA SER A 38 37.94 -9.76 -7.59
C SER A 38 36.83 -8.69 -7.62
N ALA A 39 35.89 -8.76 -8.56
CA ALA A 39 34.81 -7.78 -8.70
C ALA A 39 33.81 -7.83 -7.55
N TRP A 40 33.42 -9.03 -7.09
CA TRP A 40 32.56 -9.13 -5.90
C TRP A 40 33.29 -8.68 -4.64
N LYS A 41 34.58 -9.03 -4.45
CA LYS A 41 35.35 -8.49 -3.32
C LYS A 41 35.36 -6.97 -3.28
N ILE A 42 35.38 -6.32 -4.44
CA ILE A 42 35.38 -4.86 -4.55
C ILE A 42 33.97 -4.28 -4.40
N ILE A 43 32.93 -4.96 -4.94
CA ILE A 43 31.50 -4.64 -4.69
C ILE A 43 31.21 -4.56 -3.18
N LEU A 44 31.89 -5.42 -2.41
CA LEU A 44 31.74 -5.58 -0.98
C LEU A 44 32.66 -4.68 -0.14
N THR A 45 33.61 -3.98 -0.78
CA THR A 45 34.42 -2.93 -0.15
C THR A 45 33.89 -1.52 -0.44
N PHE A 46 32.89 -1.38 -1.31
CA PHE A 46 32.24 -0.08 -1.50
C PHE A 46 31.44 0.32 -0.27
N ASP A 47 31.48 1.61 0.05
CA ASP A 47 30.61 2.24 1.05
C ASP A 47 29.17 2.43 0.53
N VAL A 48 28.75 1.60 -0.44
CA VAL A 48 27.39 1.60 -0.97
C VAL A 48 26.51 0.85 0.03
N PRO A 49 25.43 1.49 0.52
CA PRO A 49 24.52 0.80 1.41
C PRO A 49 23.93 -0.44 0.74
N ILE A 50 24.06 -1.60 1.39
CA ILE A 50 23.62 -2.92 0.89
C ILE A 50 22.15 -2.96 0.41
N HIS A 51 21.31 -2.02 0.84
CA HIS A 51 19.92 -1.93 0.37
C HIS A 51 19.80 -1.43 -1.08
N GLN A 52 20.87 -0.91 -1.66
CA GLN A 52 20.91 -0.36 -3.02
C GLN A 52 21.50 -1.36 -4.02
N LEU A 53 22.10 -2.46 -3.54
CA LEU A 53 22.61 -3.53 -4.39
C LEU A 53 21.43 -4.33 -4.98
N PRO A 54 21.45 -4.62 -6.29
CA PRO A 54 20.43 -5.46 -6.95
C PRO A 54 20.50 -6.92 -6.44
N GLU A 55 19.51 -7.73 -6.79
CA GLU A 55 19.53 -9.18 -6.51
C GLU A 55 20.74 -9.85 -7.19
N PRO A 56 21.52 -10.67 -6.47
CA PRO A 56 22.67 -11.34 -7.07
C PRO A 56 22.22 -12.47 -8.01
N PRO A 57 22.88 -12.64 -9.18
CA PRO A 57 22.61 -13.77 -10.06
C PRO A 57 23.01 -15.09 -9.39
N LYS A 58 22.43 -16.19 -9.87
CA LYS A 58 22.51 -17.52 -9.26
C LYS A 58 23.97 -18.01 -9.15
N GLU A 59 24.76 -17.68 -10.16
CA GLU A 59 26.16 -18.01 -10.32
C GLU A 59 27.03 -17.30 -9.27
N ALA A 60 26.60 -16.12 -8.79
CA ALA A 60 27.34 -15.33 -7.80
C ALA A 60 27.21 -15.88 -6.37
N TYR A 61 26.21 -16.71 -6.07
CA TYR A 61 26.00 -17.24 -4.72
C TYR A 61 27.22 -18.00 -4.19
N ALA A 62 27.86 -18.83 -5.02
CA ALA A 62 29.03 -19.58 -4.60
C ALA A 62 30.21 -18.66 -4.22
N GLU A 63 30.36 -17.54 -4.93
CA GLU A 63 31.43 -16.56 -4.69
C GLU A 63 31.16 -15.73 -3.43
N ILE A 64 29.92 -15.25 -3.25
CA ILE A 64 29.49 -14.54 -2.04
C ILE A 64 29.73 -15.41 -0.81
N ILE A 65 29.36 -16.69 -0.87
CA ILE A 65 29.52 -17.64 0.22
C ILE A 65 31.00 -17.91 0.49
N LYS A 66 31.82 -18.04 -0.55
CA LYS A 66 33.27 -18.14 -0.41
C LYS A 66 33.87 -16.88 0.24
N ALA A 67 33.38 -15.69 -0.11
CA ALA A 67 33.80 -14.43 0.50
C ALA A 67 33.45 -14.39 2.00
N ILE A 68 32.25 -14.83 2.38
CA ILE A 68 31.85 -14.99 3.79
C ILE A 68 32.82 -15.92 4.54
N GLN A 69 33.15 -17.08 3.94
CA GLN A 69 34.04 -18.07 4.55
C GLN A 69 35.49 -17.59 4.71
N GLN A 70 35.98 -16.77 3.77
CA GLN A 70 37.37 -16.33 3.70
C GLN A 70 37.62 -14.99 4.40
N SER A 71 36.57 -14.20 4.65
CA SER A 71 36.70 -12.93 5.36
C SER A 71 37.05 -13.17 6.83
N ASN A 72 38.05 -12.45 7.34
CA ASN A 72 38.33 -12.37 8.79
C ASN A 72 37.59 -11.21 9.46
N ASP A 73 36.89 -10.39 8.67
CA ASP A 73 36.13 -9.23 9.16
C ASP A 73 34.66 -9.61 9.39
N ALA A 74 34.26 -9.60 10.66
CA ALA A 74 32.90 -9.92 11.09
C ALA A 74 31.85 -8.94 10.55
N ASN A 75 32.21 -7.67 10.33
CA ASN A 75 31.30 -6.68 9.75
C ASN A 75 31.02 -7.01 8.27
N ILE A 76 32.06 -7.32 7.49
CA ILE A 76 31.90 -7.75 6.09
C ILE A 76 31.05 -9.03 6.01
N GLN A 77 31.32 -10.01 6.88
CA GLN A 77 30.52 -11.23 6.95
C GLN A 77 29.04 -10.94 7.25
N MET A 78 28.74 -10.08 8.23
CA MET A 78 27.38 -9.67 8.60
C MET A 78 26.69 -8.94 7.45
N GLN A 79 27.39 -8.02 6.80
CA GLN A 79 26.92 -7.28 5.63
C GLN A 79 26.51 -8.22 4.48
N LEU A 80 27.35 -9.20 4.18
CA LEU A 80 27.07 -10.23 3.18
C LEU A 80 25.86 -11.10 3.53
N MET A 81 25.74 -11.49 4.80
CA MET A 81 24.57 -12.23 5.27
C MET A 81 23.29 -11.40 5.17
N ASN A 82 23.35 -10.11 5.51
CA ASN A 82 22.22 -9.19 5.35
C ASN A 82 21.81 -9.01 3.88
N TYR A 83 22.79 -8.97 2.97
CA TYR A 83 22.54 -8.91 1.54
C TYR A 83 21.80 -10.16 1.03
N LEU A 84 22.26 -11.36 1.43
CA LEU A 84 21.58 -12.62 1.11
C LEU A 84 20.19 -12.71 1.74
N SER A 85 20.01 -12.22 2.97
CA SER A 85 18.71 -12.22 3.65
C SER A 85 17.67 -11.34 2.95
N ARG A 86 18.09 -10.29 2.25
CA ARG A 86 17.21 -9.39 1.50
C ARG A 86 16.84 -9.92 0.13
N ASN A 87 17.64 -10.84 -0.39
CA ASN A 87 17.45 -11.46 -1.70
C ASN A 87 17.31 -12.99 -1.52
N PRO A 88 16.26 -13.44 -0.82
CA PRO A 88 16.09 -14.85 -0.50
C PRO A 88 15.76 -15.67 -1.75
N SER A 89 16.67 -16.57 -2.14
CA SER A 89 16.45 -17.58 -3.17
C SER A 89 16.60 -19.00 -2.61
N LEU A 90 15.74 -19.93 -3.06
CA LEU A 90 15.88 -21.34 -2.69
C LEU A 90 17.23 -21.92 -3.14
N GLU A 91 17.82 -21.40 -4.22
CA GLU A 91 19.11 -21.85 -4.74
C GLU A 91 20.29 -21.55 -3.80
N LEU A 92 20.11 -20.63 -2.84
CA LEU A 92 21.08 -20.40 -1.77
C LEU A 92 21.18 -21.55 -0.78
N VAL A 93 20.14 -22.38 -0.65
CA VAL A 93 20.00 -23.36 0.44
C VAL A 93 21.19 -24.32 0.53
N PRO A 94 21.68 -24.97 -0.55
CA PRO A 94 22.87 -25.82 -0.46
C PRO A 94 24.11 -25.09 0.07
N HIS A 95 24.28 -23.81 -0.29
CA HIS A 95 25.39 -22.99 0.16
C HIS A 95 25.25 -22.55 1.62
N LEU A 96 24.04 -22.17 2.04
CA LEU A 96 23.71 -21.85 3.42
C LEU A 96 23.94 -23.07 4.33
N MET A 97 23.51 -24.25 3.91
CA MET A 97 23.73 -25.48 4.67
C MET A 97 25.22 -25.84 4.79
N LYS A 98 26.04 -25.51 3.78
CA LYS A 98 27.49 -25.64 3.87
C LYS A 98 28.07 -24.72 4.95
N LEU A 99 27.64 -23.45 5.00
CA LEU A 99 28.06 -22.52 6.06
C LEU A 99 27.64 -23.01 7.44
N LEU A 100 26.40 -23.48 7.56
CA LEU A 100 25.85 -23.96 8.84
C LEU A 100 26.67 -25.14 9.39
N LYS A 101 27.04 -26.10 8.54
CA LYS A 101 27.89 -27.26 8.86
C LYS A 101 29.32 -26.87 9.26
N GLN A 102 29.84 -25.78 8.69
CA GLN A 102 31.19 -25.28 8.98
C GLN A 102 31.23 -24.34 10.19
N SER A 103 30.10 -24.13 10.86
CA SER A 103 29.97 -23.23 12.00
C SER A 103 30.30 -21.76 11.71
N VAL A 104 30.03 -21.30 10.48
CA VAL A 104 30.23 -19.90 10.06
C VAL A 104 28.89 -19.16 10.02
N ASN A 105 28.79 -18.02 10.72
CA ASN A 105 27.59 -17.15 10.77
C ASN A 105 26.26 -17.90 10.95
N GLN A 106 26.28 -18.89 11.84
CA GLN A 106 25.23 -19.88 11.91
C GLN A 106 23.87 -19.28 12.31
N ARG A 107 23.83 -18.24 13.16
CA ARG A 107 22.59 -17.56 13.57
C ARG A 107 21.94 -16.86 12.38
N GLU A 108 22.74 -16.16 11.61
CA GLU A 108 22.32 -15.45 10.41
C GLU A 108 21.86 -16.44 9.35
N VAL A 109 22.58 -17.55 9.16
CA VAL A 109 22.19 -18.62 8.24
C VAL A 109 20.83 -19.21 8.61
N VAL A 110 20.61 -19.52 9.89
CA VAL A 110 19.30 -20.00 10.37
C VAL A 110 18.21 -18.97 10.10
N SER A 111 18.46 -17.69 10.39
CA SER A 111 17.51 -16.60 10.11
C SER A 111 17.13 -16.51 8.62
N VAL A 112 18.11 -16.64 7.71
CA VAL A 112 17.86 -16.65 6.26
C VAL A 112 17.02 -17.87 5.86
N LEU A 113 17.32 -19.06 6.39
CA LEU A 113 16.52 -20.28 6.13
C LEU A 113 15.08 -20.15 6.64
N GLU A 114 14.88 -19.61 7.84
CA GLU A 114 13.55 -19.37 8.39
C GLU A 114 12.74 -18.38 7.54
N THR A 115 13.40 -17.36 6.99
CA THR A 115 12.79 -16.39 6.07
C THR A 115 12.41 -17.06 4.76
N LEU A 116 13.33 -17.80 4.13
CA LEU A 116 13.13 -18.51 2.86
C LEU A 116 11.91 -19.44 2.87
N TYR A 117 11.74 -20.16 3.98
CA TYR A 117 10.68 -21.15 4.11
C TYR A 117 9.46 -20.66 4.89
N ALA A 118 9.42 -19.37 5.26
CA ALA A 118 8.40 -18.77 6.12
C ALA A 118 8.12 -19.63 7.37
N TYR A 119 9.18 -20.14 8.01
CA TYR A 119 9.11 -21.07 9.13
C TYR A 119 9.91 -20.60 10.35
N PRO A 120 9.54 -19.46 10.98
CA PRO A 120 10.12 -19.07 12.25
C PRO A 120 9.71 -20.06 13.34
N ASN A 121 10.66 -20.79 13.92
CA ASN A 121 10.39 -21.73 15.02
C ASN A 121 10.85 -21.14 16.35
N ARG A 122 9.99 -21.05 17.37
CA ARG A 122 10.31 -20.41 18.65
C ARG A 122 11.02 -21.32 19.65
N VAL A 123 11.98 -22.09 19.16
CA VAL A 123 12.86 -22.89 19.99
C VAL A 123 14.20 -22.17 20.16
N SER A 124 15.04 -22.64 21.08
CA SER A 124 16.39 -22.10 21.20
C SER A 124 17.13 -22.21 19.86
N TYR A 125 18.00 -21.25 19.58
CA TYR A 125 18.82 -21.21 18.37
C TYR A 125 19.52 -22.56 18.10
N GLU A 126 20.05 -23.22 19.13
CA GLU A 126 20.68 -24.55 18.99
C GLU A 126 19.70 -25.60 18.43
N LYS A 127 18.45 -25.63 18.92
CA LYS A 127 17.42 -26.55 18.42
C LYS A 127 17.01 -26.23 16.98
N GLN A 128 16.99 -24.96 16.58
CA GLN A 128 16.70 -24.57 15.20
C GLN A 128 17.83 -25.01 14.26
N LYS A 129 19.08 -24.77 14.64
CA LYS A 129 20.26 -25.22 13.90
C LYS A 129 20.22 -26.74 13.71
N ASP A 130 20.02 -27.49 14.79
CA ASP A 130 19.97 -28.95 14.75
C ASP A 130 18.81 -29.44 13.88
N TYR A 131 17.66 -28.77 13.93
CA TYR A 131 16.52 -29.07 13.05
C TYR A 131 16.89 -28.94 11.56
N TRP A 132 17.49 -27.81 11.15
CA TRP A 132 17.88 -27.59 9.76
C TRP A 132 18.96 -28.58 9.29
N LEU A 133 19.94 -28.88 10.14
CA LEU A 133 20.98 -29.86 9.83
C LEU A 133 20.39 -31.27 9.65
N ASN A 134 19.47 -31.67 10.53
CA ASN A 134 18.77 -32.96 10.44
C ASN A 134 17.88 -33.03 9.20
N LEU A 135 17.12 -31.98 8.90
CA LEU A 135 16.27 -31.92 7.71
C LEU A 135 17.12 -32.03 6.43
N TRP A 136 18.27 -31.36 6.37
CA TRP A 136 19.21 -31.50 5.26
C TRP A 136 19.80 -32.90 5.15
N GLN A 137 20.15 -33.54 6.27
CA GLN A 137 20.66 -34.91 6.25
C GLN A 137 19.61 -35.91 5.73
N GLN A 138 18.34 -35.70 6.07
CA GLN A 138 17.25 -36.61 5.71
C GLN A 138 16.69 -36.36 4.30
N ASP A 139 16.63 -35.11 3.85
CA ASP A 139 15.79 -34.71 2.72
C ASP A 139 16.42 -33.61 1.84
N SER A 140 17.76 -33.54 1.78
CA SER A 140 18.47 -32.53 0.98
C SER A 140 18.12 -32.52 -0.50
N LEU A 141 17.74 -33.66 -1.10
CA LEU A 141 17.36 -33.72 -2.51
C LEU A 141 16.05 -32.99 -2.84
N ASN A 142 15.18 -32.78 -1.84
CA ASN A 142 13.89 -32.13 -2.01
C ASN A 142 13.81 -30.75 -1.35
N TYR A 143 14.95 -30.09 -1.10
CA TYR A 143 14.97 -28.82 -0.36
C TYR A 143 14.03 -27.76 -0.95
N GLN A 144 13.91 -27.69 -2.28
CA GLN A 144 13.01 -26.76 -2.96
C GLN A 144 11.53 -26.93 -2.56
N LYS A 145 11.14 -28.11 -2.07
CA LYS A 145 9.78 -28.43 -1.62
C LYS A 145 9.60 -28.34 -0.10
N TRP A 146 10.65 -28.02 0.66
CA TRP A 146 10.54 -27.96 2.12
C TRP A 146 9.51 -26.94 2.59
N GLY A 147 9.36 -25.79 1.91
CA GLY A 147 8.35 -24.79 2.28
C GLY A 147 6.93 -25.36 2.31
N GLN A 148 6.55 -26.14 1.29
CA GLN A 148 5.27 -26.84 1.25
C GLN A 148 5.16 -27.89 2.36
N LYS A 149 6.19 -28.71 2.55
CA LYS A 149 6.24 -29.75 3.59
C LYS A 149 6.07 -29.15 5.00
N LEU A 150 6.85 -28.11 5.31
CA LEU A 150 6.84 -27.41 6.59
C LEU A 150 5.49 -26.74 6.85
N LEU A 151 4.87 -26.15 5.83
CA LEU A 151 3.52 -25.62 5.94
C LEU A 151 2.52 -26.73 6.25
N GLN A 152 2.58 -27.87 5.55
CA GLN A 152 1.66 -28.99 5.80
C GLN A 152 1.82 -29.58 7.21
N GLU A 153 3.05 -29.69 7.71
CA GLU A 153 3.32 -30.07 9.11
C GLU A 153 2.68 -29.08 10.08
N LYS A 154 2.84 -27.77 9.83
CA LYS A 154 2.22 -26.72 10.64
C LYS A 154 0.70 -26.72 10.57
N LEU A 155 0.10 -26.88 9.39
CA LEU A 155 -1.35 -26.99 9.22
C LEU A 155 -1.91 -28.21 9.94
N THR A 156 -1.19 -29.34 9.91
CA THR A 156 -1.53 -30.54 10.68
C THR A 156 -1.50 -30.26 12.18
N ALA A 157 -0.47 -29.58 12.67
CA ALA A 157 -0.39 -29.17 14.08
C ALA A 157 -1.56 -28.23 14.46
N ILE A 158 -1.85 -27.20 13.66
CA ILE A 158 -2.97 -26.27 13.86
C ILE A 158 -4.31 -27.02 13.90
N LYS A 159 -4.51 -27.98 13.00
CA LYS A 159 -5.74 -28.77 12.91
C LYS A 159 -5.96 -29.63 14.15
N THR A 160 -4.90 -30.27 14.65
CA THR A 160 -4.96 -31.22 15.77
C THR A 160 -4.90 -30.57 17.15
N CYS A 161 -4.25 -29.42 17.29
CA CYS A 161 -4.15 -28.72 18.55
C CYS A 161 -5.53 -28.24 19.06
N LYS A 162 -5.71 -28.30 20.38
CA LYS A 162 -6.88 -27.72 21.07
C LYS A 162 -6.81 -26.20 21.16
N GLU A 163 -5.58 -25.68 21.29
CA GLU A 163 -5.29 -24.26 21.39
C GLU A 163 -4.18 -23.91 20.41
N VAL A 164 -4.27 -22.74 19.79
CA VAL A 164 -3.31 -22.28 18.79
C VAL A 164 -2.84 -20.88 19.17
N THR A 165 -1.55 -20.59 18.97
CA THR A 165 -1.05 -19.22 19.18
C THR A 165 -1.33 -18.35 17.96
N ILE A 166 -1.50 -17.05 18.16
CA ILE A 166 -1.71 -16.12 17.04
C ILE A 166 -0.55 -16.14 16.03
N ASN A 167 0.67 -16.43 16.50
CA ASN A 167 1.84 -16.45 15.64
C ASN A 167 1.85 -17.69 14.75
N ASP A 168 1.40 -18.84 15.25
CA ASP A 168 1.29 -20.05 14.43
C ASP A 168 0.34 -19.84 13.25
N LEU A 169 -0.83 -19.23 13.52
CA LEU A 169 -1.78 -18.85 12.48
C LEU A 169 -1.22 -17.80 11.53
N ASN A 170 -0.61 -16.72 12.04
CA ASN A 170 -0.07 -15.66 11.18
C ASN A 170 1.02 -16.21 10.26
N THR A 171 1.93 -17.04 10.75
CA THR A 171 2.95 -17.69 9.91
C THR A 171 2.32 -18.57 8.84
N ALA A 172 1.27 -19.33 9.17
CA ALA A 172 0.57 -20.15 8.17
C ALA A 172 -0.15 -19.27 7.14
N PHE A 173 -0.88 -18.25 7.58
CA PHE A 173 -1.58 -17.30 6.71
C PHE A 173 -0.63 -16.55 5.78
N GLN A 174 0.57 -16.19 6.25
CA GLN A 174 1.56 -15.43 5.48
C GLN A 174 2.45 -16.32 4.60
N SER A 175 2.30 -17.64 4.68
CA SER A 175 3.09 -18.55 3.86
C SER A 175 2.76 -18.37 2.38
N PRO A 176 3.76 -18.22 1.50
CA PRO A 176 3.53 -18.17 0.05
C PRO A 176 3.02 -19.51 -0.51
N TYR A 177 3.10 -20.59 0.28
CA TYR A 177 2.65 -21.93 -0.10
C TYR A 177 1.21 -22.23 0.35
N LEU A 178 0.51 -21.26 0.95
CA LEU A 178 -0.86 -21.47 1.44
C LEU A 178 -1.86 -21.52 0.30
N ASP A 179 -2.53 -22.65 0.17
CA ASP A 179 -3.66 -22.86 -0.74
C ASP A 179 -5.02 -22.63 -0.05
N GLU A 180 -6.10 -22.78 -0.81
CA GLU A 180 -7.47 -22.60 -0.30
C GLU A 180 -7.82 -23.61 0.80
N ALA A 181 -7.37 -24.87 0.66
CA ALA A 181 -7.61 -25.91 1.67
C ALA A 181 -6.90 -25.59 2.99
N GLY A 182 -5.65 -25.13 2.93
CA GLY A 182 -4.88 -24.68 4.09
C GLY A 182 -5.50 -23.44 4.72
N ARG A 183 -6.02 -22.50 3.91
CA ARG A 183 -6.74 -21.33 4.42
C ARG A 183 -7.94 -21.72 5.27
N VAL A 184 -8.75 -22.69 4.82
CA VAL A 184 -9.88 -23.22 5.60
C VAL A 184 -9.42 -23.75 6.96
N ILE A 185 -8.32 -24.52 7.01
CA ILE A 185 -7.75 -25.03 8.27
C ILE A 185 -7.39 -23.87 9.22
N CYS A 186 -6.75 -22.82 8.70
CA CYS A 186 -6.40 -21.65 9.49
C CYS A 186 -7.63 -20.89 10.00
N LEU A 187 -8.66 -20.73 9.17
CA LEU A 187 -9.92 -20.08 9.52
C LEU A 187 -10.67 -20.85 10.61
N ASP A 188 -10.78 -22.18 10.49
CA ASP A 188 -11.38 -23.07 11.50
C ASP A 188 -10.67 -22.93 12.87
N ALA A 189 -9.35 -22.77 12.83
CA ALA A 189 -8.53 -22.64 14.02
C ALA A 189 -8.58 -21.26 14.69
N ILE A 190 -9.23 -20.25 14.10
CA ILE A 190 -9.39 -18.92 14.73
C ILE A 190 -10.08 -19.04 16.09
N SER A 191 -11.09 -19.90 16.20
CA SER A 191 -11.81 -20.18 17.46
C SER A 191 -10.92 -20.76 18.56
N LYS A 192 -9.78 -21.34 18.19
CA LYS A 192 -8.79 -21.97 19.08
C LYS A 192 -7.71 -21.02 19.57
N ILE A 193 -7.72 -19.75 19.14
CA ILE A 193 -6.69 -18.77 19.53
C ILE A 193 -6.73 -18.52 21.03
N LYS A 194 -5.57 -18.67 21.70
CA LYS A 194 -5.42 -18.36 23.13
C LYS A 194 -4.25 -17.41 23.41
N PRO A 195 -4.44 -16.39 24.26
CA PRO A 195 -5.75 -15.86 24.72
C PRO A 195 -6.58 -15.28 23.55
N THR A 196 -7.91 -15.42 23.60
CA THR A 196 -8.82 -15.04 22.50
C THR A 196 -8.62 -13.61 22.01
N ARG A 197 -8.37 -12.66 22.93
CA ARG A 197 -8.09 -11.25 22.63
C ARG A 197 -6.94 -11.02 21.64
N ASN A 198 -6.05 -11.99 21.45
CA ASN A 198 -4.94 -11.89 20.50
C ASN A 198 -5.40 -11.96 19.05
N ILE A 199 -6.66 -12.32 18.77
CA ILE A 199 -7.20 -12.32 17.41
C ILE A 199 -7.08 -10.97 16.70
N ARG A 200 -7.08 -9.85 17.44
CA ARG A 200 -6.80 -8.51 16.86
C ARG A 200 -5.44 -8.36 16.21
N ARG A 201 -4.51 -9.29 16.47
CA ARG A 201 -3.17 -9.35 15.86
C ARG A 201 -3.11 -10.32 14.69
N LEU A 202 -4.25 -10.89 14.28
CA LEU A 202 -4.32 -11.72 13.09
C LEU A 202 -3.94 -10.87 11.89
N ASN A 203 -3.09 -11.39 11.01
CA ASN A 203 -2.60 -10.64 9.87
C ASN A 203 -2.52 -11.53 8.64
N PRO A 204 -3.68 -11.89 8.05
CA PRO A 204 -3.70 -12.70 6.86
C PRO A 204 -3.30 -11.87 5.63
N THR A 205 -2.56 -12.48 4.69
CA THR A 205 -2.18 -11.84 3.41
C THR A 205 -3.40 -11.40 2.62
N GLN A 206 -4.51 -12.11 2.76
CA GLN A 206 -5.82 -11.71 2.26
C GLN A 206 -6.79 -11.58 3.44
N GLY A 207 -7.36 -10.37 3.60
CA GLY A 207 -8.37 -10.08 4.62
C GLY A 207 -9.54 -11.06 4.58
N ILE A 208 -10.21 -11.22 5.73
CA ILE A 208 -11.33 -12.15 5.89
C ILE A 208 -12.50 -11.65 5.04
N SER A 209 -12.97 -12.47 4.10
CA SER A 209 -14.11 -12.14 3.25
C SER A 209 -15.38 -12.11 4.09
N VAL A 210 -16.06 -10.97 4.10
CA VAL A 210 -17.36 -10.84 4.79
C VAL A 210 -18.41 -11.77 4.16
N GLU A 211 -18.38 -11.92 2.84
CA GLU A 211 -19.33 -12.76 2.13
C GLU A 211 -19.17 -14.24 2.47
N LYS A 212 -17.93 -14.76 2.42
CA LYS A 212 -17.66 -16.20 2.49
C LYS A 212 -17.19 -16.72 3.85
N GLU A 213 -16.52 -15.88 4.65
CA GLU A 213 -15.69 -16.35 5.78
C GLU A 213 -16.08 -15.72 7.12
N LEU A 214 -17.13 -14.89 7.16
CA LEU A 214 -17.56 -14.22 8.39
C LEU A 214 -18.02 -15.20 9.49
N ASN A 215 -18.57 -16.35 9.09
CA ASN A 215 -19.04 -17.41 9.97
C ASN A 215 -17.94 -17.98 10.89
N TYR A 216 -16.67 -17.99 10.46
CA TYR A 216 -15.55 -18.48 11.29
C TYR A 216 -15.32 -17.64 12.55
N LEU A 217 -15.78 -16.39 12.55
CA LEU A 217 -15.68 -15.49 13.70
C LEU A 217 -16.89 -15.61 14.65
N GLU A 218 -18.02 -16.17 14.20
CA GLU A 218 -19.24 -16.20 14.99
C GLU A 218 -19.11 -16.83 16.39
N PRO A 219 -18.36 -17.93 16.60
CA PRO A 219 -18.24 -18.57 17.90
C PRO A 219 -17.43 -17.78 18.93
N LEU A 220 -16.74 -16.71 18.53
CA LEU A 220 -15.85 -15.98 19.40
C LEU A 220 -16.62 -15.21 20.47
N LYS A 221 -16.08 -15.22 21.68
CA LYS A 221 -16.58 -14.44 22.82
C LYS A 221 -15.62 -13.29 23.06
N LEU A 222 -15.97 -12.13 22.52
CA LEU A 222 -15.20 -10.90 22.58
C LEU A 222 -16.05 -9.79 23.20
N THR A 223 -15.40 -8.83 23.82
CA THR A 223 -16.03 -7.58 24.27
C THR A 223 -16.38 -6.69 23.08
N TYR A 224 -17.27 -5.71 23.29
CA TYR A 224 -17.63 -4.75 22.24
C TYR A 224 -16.40 -4.02 21.65
N ARG A 225 -15.41 -3.69 22.48
CA ARG A 225 -14.16 -3.04 22.02
C ARG A 225 -13.35 -3.97 21.13
N GLU A 226 -13.17 -5.20 21.56
CA GLU A 226 -12.42 -6.21 20.79
C GLU A 226 -13.09 -6.48 19.45
N TRP A 227 -14.42 -6.52 19.37
CA TRP A 227 -15.14 -6.64 18.10
C TRP A 227 -14.84 -5.48 17.15
N ILE A 228 -14.87 -4.23 17.64
CA ILE A 228 -14.56 -3.05 16.84
C ILE A 228 -13.09 -3.04 16.39
N GLU A 229 -12.17 -3.52 17.22
CA GLU A 229 -10.74 -3.67 16.86
C GLU A 229 -10.51 -4.68 15.72
N LEU A 230 -11.50 -5.54 15.38
CA LEU A 230 -11.38 -6.47 14.24
C LEU A 230 -11.74 -5.85 12.89
N LEU A 231 -12.26 -4.62 12.84
CA LEU A 231 -12.68 -3.98 11.59
C LEU A 231 -11.60 -4.00 10.48
N PRO A 232 -10.32 -3.75 10.77
CA PRO A 232 -9.26 -3.80 9.75
C PRO A 232 -8.99 -5.19 9.16
N LEU A 233 -9.47 -6.28 9.80
CA LEU A 233 -9.25 -7.64 9.31
C LEU A 233 -10.13 -8.01 8.11
N PHE A 234 -11.20 -7.25 7.87
CA PHE A 234 -12.21 -7.61 6.88
C PHE A 234 -11.88 -7.07 5.49
N LYS A 235 -11.98 -7.97 4.50
CA LYS A 235 -12.22 -7.59 3.12
C LYS A 235 -13.72 -7.38 2.94
N VAL A 236 -14.16 -6.13 2.94
CA VAL A 236 -15.58 -5.75 2.92
C VAL A 236 -16.16 -5.88 1.50
N ASN A 237 -16.53 -7.10 1.12
CA ASN A 237 -17.22 -7.41 -0.14
C ASN A 237 -18.75 -7.57 0.01
N ALA A 238 -19.28 -7.56 1.23
CA ALA A 238 -20.72 -7.62 1.53
C ALA A 238 -21.07 -6.70 2.72
N PRO A 239 -21.05 -5.36 2.54
CA PRO A 239 -21.13 -4.38 3.64
C PRO A 239 -22.39 -4.53 4.51
N GLU A 240 -23.54 -4.84 3.91
CA GLU A 240 -24.79 -5.08 4.64
C GLU A 240 -24.67 -6.27 5.59
N LYS A 241 -24.09 -7.38 5.12
CA LYS A 241 -23.83 -8.57 5.96
C LYS A 241 -22.91 -8.24 7.12
N LEU A 242 -21.90 -7.38 6.92
CA LEU A 242 -21.02 -6.92 8.00
C LEU A 242 -21.78 -6.07 9.03
N LEU A 243 -22.64 -5.16 8.58
CA LEU A 243 -23.48 -4.35 9.48
C LEU A 243 -24.41 -5.23 10.33
N VAL A 244 -25.08 -6.22 9.71
CA VAL A 244 -25.94 -7.17 10.43
C VAL A 244 -25.13 -7.95 11.45
N PHE A 245 -23.94 -8.43 11.06
CA PHE A 245 -23.05 -9.14 11.97
C PHE A 245 -22.69 -8.29 13.20
N TYR A 246 -22.26 -7.03 13.01
CA TYR A 246 -21.94 -6.14 14.13
C TYR A 246 -23.18 -5.80 14.97
N LYS A 247 -24.35 -5.64 14.34
CA LYS A 247 -25.61 -5.46 15.06
C LYS A 247 -25.90 -6.63 16.00
N THR A 248 -25.68 -7.86 15.54
CA THR A 248 -25.82 -9.05 16.37
C THR A 248 -24.75 -9.11 17.47
N LYS A 249 -23.48 -8.83 17.17
CA LYS A 249 -22.38 -8.89 18.16
C LYS A 249 -22.46 -7.83 19.25
N LEU A 250 -23.08 -6.69 18.96
CA LEU A 250 -23.27 -5.62 19.93
C LEU A 250 -24.60 -5.73 20.70
N ALA A 251 -25.54 -6.60 20.28
CA ALA A 251 -26.90 -6.67 20.84
C ALA A 251 -26.93 -6.89 22.37
N ASP A 252 -26.02 -7.70 22.90
CA ASP A 252 -25.95 -8.00 24.34
C ASP A 252 -25.15 -6.97 25.15
N SER A 253 -24.55 -5.98 24.49
CA SER A 253 -23.79 -4.90 25.15
C SER A 253 -24.74 -3.83 25.70
N ARG A 254 -24.28 -3.03 26.67
CA ARG A 254 -25.09 -1.94 27.22
C ARG A 254 -25.33 -0.86 26.16
N ALA A 255 -26.43 -0.10 26.27
CA ALA A 255 -26.78 0.95 25.30
C ALA A 255 -25.60 1.91 25.00
N LYS A 256 -24.88 2.34 26.03
CA LYS A 256 -23.67 3.19 25.89
C LYS A 256 -22.56 2.54 25.04
N GLU A 257 -22.36 1.24 25.22
CA GLU A 257 -21.34 0.46 24.50
C GLU A 257 -21.76 0.21 23.05
N GLN A 258 -23.06 -0.04 22.81
CA GLN A 258 -23.63 -0.14 21.47
C GLN A 258 -23.47 1.19 20.71
N GLY A 259 -23.82 2.31 21.35
CA GLY A 259 -23.66 3.66 20.78
C GLY A 259 -22.23 3.95 20.37
N TRP A 260 -21.27 3.70 21.28
CA TRP A 260 -19.85 3.81 20.96
C TRP A 260 -19.43 2.90 19.80
N GLY A 261 -19.87 1.63 19.81
CA GLY A 261 -19.54 0.66 18.77
C GLY A 261 -20.02 1.07 17.39
N TYR A 262 -21.28 1.51 17.29
CA TYR A 262 -21.83 2.02 16.03
C TYR A 262 -21.17 3.33 15.60
N ALA A 263 -20.91 4.25 16.52
CA ALA A 263 -20.21 5.49 16.21
C ALA A 263 -18.84 5.20 15.57
N LYS A 264 -18.09 4.23 16.11
CA LYS A 264 -16.81 3.76 15.55
C LYS A 264 -16.96 3.02 14.22
N LEU A 265 -17.98 2.19 14.08
CA LEU A 265 -18.29 1.48 12.84
C LEU A 265 -18.54 2.46 11.69
N PHE A 266 -19.25 3.56 11.95
CA PHE A 266 -19.59 4.58 10.95
C PHE A 266 -18.42 5.54 10.61
N GLN A 267 -17.29 5.44 11.31
CA GLN A 267 -16.03 6.05 10.85
C GLN A 267 -15.37 5.25 9.73
N GLN A 268 -15.79 3.99 9.52
CA GLN A 268 -15.14 3.15 8.51
C GLN A 268 -15.48 3.62 7.11
N PRO A 269 -14.54 3.56 6.16
CA PRO A 269 -14.75 4.24 4.88
C PRO A 269 -15.73 3.54 3.94
N TRP A 270 -15.83 2.21 4.05
CA TRP A 270 -16.78 1.41 3.30
C TRP A 270 -18.23 1.76 3.62
N ILE A 271 -18.51 2.35 4.79
CA ILE A 271 -19.86 2.83 5.17
C ILE A 271 -20.32 3.93 4.21
N ASN A 272 -19.43 4.83 3.82
CA ASN A 272 -19.78 5.93 2.91
C ASN A 272 -20.23 5.40 1.56
N SER A 273 -19.49 4.43 1.03
CA SER A 273 -19.83 3.75 -0.23
C SER A 273 -21.16 3.01 -0.11
N TYR A 274 -21.38 2.32 1.01
CA TYR A 274 -22.63 1.62 1.29
C TYR A 274 -23.84 2.57 1.36
N LEU A 275 -23.71 3.71 2.05
CA LEU A 275 -24.78 4.70 2.20
C LEU A 275 -25.03 5.51 0.90
N ALA A 276 -23.98 5.80 0.14
CA ALA A 276 -24.08 6.57 -1.11
C ALA A 276 -24.86 5.83 -2.20
N ASN A 277 -24.81 4.49 -2.21
CA ASN A 277 -25.54 3.67 -3.18
C ASN A 277 -27.07 3.72 -3.01
N GLY A 278 -27.59 4.37 -1.96
CA GLY A 278 -29.02 4.60 -1.76
C GLY A 278 -29.86 3.35 -1.47
N GLN A 279 -29.21 2.19 -1.33
CA GLN A 279 -29.84 0.87 -1.13
C GLN A 279 -29.75 0.39 0.33
N SER A 280 -29.45 1.27 1.29
CA SER A 280 -29.33 0.84 2.68
C SER A 280 -30.68 0.39 3.23
N ASP A 281 -30.75 -0.84 3.73
CA ASP A 281 -31.97 -1.37 4.33
C ASP A 281 -32.32 -0.58 5.60
N LYS A 282 -33.47 0.10 5.56
CA LYS A 282 -34.01 0.88 6.67
C LYS A 282 -34.24 0.01 7.92
N SER A 283 -34.49 -1.29 7.76
CA SER A 283 -34.63 -2.25 8.86
C SER A 283 -33.33 -2.43 9.67
N ILE A 284 -32.19 -2.20 9.03
CA ILE A 284 -30.86 -2.25 9.65
C ILE A 284 -30.49 -0.88 10.22
N ILE A 285 -30.69 0.18 9.44
CA ILE A 285 -30.22 1.53 9.77
C ILE A 285 -31.04 2.21 10.88
N ASN A 286 -32.37 2.06 10.88
CA ASN A 286 -33.22 2.76 11.85
C ASN A 286 -32.94 2.34 13.31
N PRO A 287 -32.74 1.05 13.63
CA PRO A 287 -32.31 0.65 14.97
C PRO A 287 -30.97 1.27 15.39
N ILE A 288 -30.00 1.33 14.47
CA ILE A 288 -28.69 1.94 14.75
C ILE A 288 -28.85 3.44 15.02
N LYS A 289 -29.65 4.14 14.19
CA LYS A 289 -29.97 5.55 14.38
C LYS A 289 -30.58 5.82 15.77
N LYS A 290 -31.50 4.95 16.21
CA LYS A 290 -32.11 5.04 17.54
C LYS A 290 -31.06 4.94 18.65
N VAL A 291 -30.19 3.92 18.59
CA VAL A 291 -29.12 3.73 19.58
C VAL A 291 -28.14 4.92 19.62
N LEU A 292 -27.78 5.48 18.47
CA LEU A 292 -26.91 6.66 18.40
C LEU A 292 -27.55 7.91 19.02
N ASN A 293 -28.86 8.13 18.80
CA ASN A 293 -29.57 9.23 19.46
C ASN A 293 -29.59 9.04 20.99
N GLU A 294 -29.94 7.85 21.47
CA GLU A 294 -29.93 7.54 22.91
C GLU A 294 -28.54 7.71 23.52
N TYR A 295 -27.48 7.37 22.78
CA TYR A 295 -26.10 7.58 23.20
C TYR A 295 -25.71 9.06 23.32
N LEU A 296 -26.24 9.93 22.45
CA LEU A 296 -26.00 11.38 22.55
C LEU A 296 -26.72 12.04 23.73
N ASP A 297 -27.83 11.47 24.18
CA ASP A 297 -28.58 11.94 25.34
C ASP A 297 -27.89 11.59 26.67
N ASP A 298 -26.91 10.68 26.66
CA ASP A 298 -26.11 10.31 27.83
C ASP A 298 -25.09 11.42 28.18
N LYS A 299 -25.26 12.00 29.37
CA LYS A 299 -24.43 13.09 29.90
C LYS A 299 -22.99 12.66 30.17
N GLU A 300 -22.72 11.37 30.34
CA GLU A 300 -21.39 10.84 30.63
C GLU A 300 -20.54 10.58 29.38
N VAL A 301 -21.07 10.84 28.18
CA VAL A 301 -20.32 10.64 26.94
C VAL A 301 -19.35 11.81 26.73
N PRO A 302 -18.03 11.55 26.55
CA PRO A 302 -17.06 12.60 26.26
C PRO A 302 -17.38 13.36 24.97
N GLU A 303 -17.08 14.65 24.92
CA GLU A 303 -17.42 15.51 23.77
C GLU A 303 -16.86 14.99 22.44
N ARG A 304 -15.61 14.48 22.45
CA ARG A 304 -15.02 13.85 21.25
C ARG A 304 -15.78 12.63 20.77
N GLU A 305 -16.40 11.86 21.66
CA GLU A 305 -17.22 10.71 21.27
C GLU A 305 -18.59 11.17 20.77
N LYS A 306 -19.14 12.25 21.32
CA LYS A 306 -20.35 12.90 20.79
C LYS A 306 -20.16 13.39 19.37
N ASP A 307 -19.04 14.06 19.07
CA ASP A 307 -18.71 14.51 17.71
C ASP A 307 -18.77 13.35 16.70
N ILE A 308 -18.19 12.20 17.07
CA ILE A 308 -18.18 10.99 16.21
C ILE A 308 -19.60 10.46 16.01
N ALA A 309 -20.41 10.40 17.06
CA ALA A 309 -21.79 9.93 16.98
C ALA A 309 -22.70 10.88 16.19
N VAL A 310 -22.53 12.21 16.34
CA VAL A 310 -23.24 13.22 15.54
C VAL A 310 -22.88 13.08 14.06
N ILE A 311 -21.60 12.88 13.73
CA ILE A 311 -21.17 12.64 12.35
C ILE A 311 -21.75 11.32 11.81
N ALA A 312 -21.77 10.25 12.61
CA ALA A 312 -22.38 8.98 12.20
C ALA A 312 -23.88 9.15 11.86
N LEU A 313 -24.62 9.90 12.68
CA LEU A 313 -26.01 10.24 12.39
C LEU A 313 -26.15 11.10 11.12
N ALA A 314 -25.30 12.11 10.96
CA ALA A 314 -25.29 12.96 9.77
C ALA A 314 -25.07 12.12 8.50
N LYS A 315 -24.14 11.15 8.53
CA LYS A 315 -23.92 10.20 7.42
C LYS A 315 -25.17 9.39 7.10
N ILE A 316 -25.86 8.85 8.12
CA ILE A 316 -27.12 8.12 7.96
C ILE A 316 -28.19 9.01 7.31
N GLU A 317 -28.34 10.24 7.79
CA GLU A 317 -29.34 11.19 7.30
C GLU A 317 -29.02 11.74 5.91
N ASN A 318 -27.74 11.68 5.52
CA ASN A 318 -27.25 12.11 4.22
C ASN A 318 -27.25 10.99 3.18
N ALA A 319 -27.60 9.76 3.56
CA ALA A 319 -27.73 8.64 2.64
C ALA A 319 -28.75 8.98 1.53
N GLY A 320 -28.34 8.78 0.28
CA GLY A 320 -29.16 9.07 -0.91
C GLY A 320 -29.35 10.55 -1.27
N LYS A 321 -28.77 11.50 -0.51
CA LYS A 321 -28.81 12.93 -0.85
C LYS A 321 -27.71 13.31 -1.84
N THR A 322 -27.94 14.39 -2.59
CA THR A 322 -26.93 14.99 -3.47
C THR A 322 -25.81 15.64 -2.67
N LEU A 323 -24.62 15.79 -3.27
CA LEU A 323 -23.48 16.48 -2.64
C LEU A 323 -23.86 17.86 -2.09
N GLU A 324 -24.63 18.64 -2.85
CA GLU A 324 -25.03 19.99 -2.46
C GLU A 324 -25.87 20.00 -1.17
N GLU A 325 -26.81 19.04 -1.06
CA GLU A 325 -27.61 18.87 0.15
C GLU A 325 -26.75 18.38 1.32
N GLN A 326 -25.83 17.45 1.09
CA GLN A 326 -24.92 16.94 2.11
C GLN A 326 -24.03 18.05 2.68
N LEU A 327 -23.45 18.88 1.81
CA LEU A 327 -22.65 20.05 2.21
C LEU A 327 -23.49 21.05 3.01
N LYS A 328 -24.68 21.40 2.52
CA LYS A 328 -25.60 22.32 3.24
C LYS A 328 -25.93 21.83 4.65
N LEU A 329 -26.19 20.54 4.81
CA LEU A 329 -26.47 19.93 6.11
C LEU A 329 -25.21 19.90 7.00
N SER A 330 -24.04 19.68 6.42
CA SER A 330 -22.77 19.69 7.16
C SER A 330 -22.43 21.06 7.78
N PHE A 331 -23.01 22.16 7.30
CA PHE A 331 -22.80 23.48 7.90
C PHE A 331 -23.50 23.64 9.25
N GLN A 332 -24.53 22.84 9.50
CA GLN A 332 -25.41 22.99 10.66
C GLN A 332 -25.15 21.94 11.75
N ILE A 333 -24.24 20.99 11.52
CA ILE A 333 -23.93 19.96 12.52
C ILE A 333 -23.22 20.59 13.72
N LYS A 334 -23.75 20.30 14.92
CA LYS A 334 -23.22 20.77 16.19
C LYS A 334 -22.09 19.84 16.66
N VAL A 335 -20.91 20.07 16.12
CA VAL A 335 -19.65 19.38 16.47
C VAL A 335 -18.51 20.38 16.50
N SER A 336 -17.34 19.98 17.06
CA SER A 336 -16.11 20.78 16.96
C SER A 336 -15.74 21.12 15.51
N ASP A 337 -15.02 22.24 15.30
CA ASP A 337 -14.64 22.69 13.96
C ASP A 337 -13.69 21.69 13.28
N GLU A 338 -12.83 21.00 14.04
CA GLU A 338 -11.96 19.93 13.55
C GLU A 338 -12.78 18.72 13.07
N ALA A 339 -13.78 18.29 13.84
CA ALA A 339 -14.66 17.18 13.45
C ALA A 339 -15.50 17.55 12.21
N ARG A 340 -16.02 18.79 12.16
CA ARG A 340 -16.75 19.30 10.99
C ARG A 340 -15.85 19.35 9.75
N ALA A 341 -14.62 19.84 9.88
CA ALA A 341 -13.64 19.87 8.80
C ALA A 341 -13.31 18.47 8.30
N ALA A 342 -13.08 17.50 9.19
CA ALA A 342 -12.82 16.11 8.80
C ALA A 342 -13.98 15.50 8.00
N TYR A 343 -15.23 15.74 8.45
CA TYR A 343 -16.41 15.26 7.74
C TYR A 343 -16.60 15.95 6.38
N GLN A 344 -16.42 17.27 6.31
CA GLN A 344 -16.51 18.02 5.06
C GLN A 344 -15.42 17.65 4.06
N LYS A 345 -14.19 17.40 4.55
CA LYS A 345 -13.10 16.85 3.73
C LYS A 345 -13.53 15.53 3.09
N GLU A 346 -14.15 14.66 3.86
CA GLU A 346 -14.64 13.36 3.38
C GLU A 346 -15.69 13.51 2.26
N LEU A 347 -16.65 14.44 2.42
CA LEU A 347 -17.66 14.74 1.39
C LEU A 347 -17.03 15.28 0.10
N ILE A 348 -16.10 16.23 0.23
CA ILE A 348 -15.42 16.85 -0.91
C ILE A 348 -14.46 15.87 -1.60
N ALA A 349 -13.77 15.04 -0.83
CA ALA A 349 -12.89 14.02 -1.37
C ALA A 349 -13.64 12.89 -2.08
N ALA A 350 -14.97 12.83 -2.01
CA ALA A 350 -15.79 11.86 -2.74
C ALA A 350 -16.29 12.39 -4.11
N ILE A 351 -16.13 13.69 -4.41
CA ILE A 351 -16.78 14.31 -5.58
C ILE A 351 -16.17 13.86 -6.90
N SER A 352 -16.97 13.70 -7.94
CA SER A 352 -16.49 13.49 -9.32
C SER A 352 -16.15 14.82 -10.03
N TYR A 353 -15.54 14.75 -11.21
CA TYR A 353 -15.23 15.94 -12.03
C TYR A 353 -16.47 16.81 -12.23
N THR A 354 -17.62 16.22 -12.58
CA THR A 354 -18.86 16.97 -12.84
C THR A 354 -19.39 17.73 -11.63
N GLN A 355 -18.93 17.39 -10.42
CA GLN A 355 -19.36 17.99 -9.15
C GLN A 355 -18.42 19.11 -8.65
N ILE A 356 -17.33 19.41 -9.37
CA ILE A 356 -16.37 20.48 -9.00
C ILE A 356 -17.09 21.82 -8.77
N SER A 357 -17.96 22.24 -9.70
CA SER A 357 -18.70 23.50 -9.56
C SER A 357 -19.57 23.55 -8.30
N SER A 358 -20.23 22.44 -7.95
CA SER A 358 -21.07 22.34 -6.76
C SER A 358 -20.23 22.47 -5.48
N ALA A 359 -19.08 21.80 -5.42
CA ALA A 359 -18.17 21.90 -4.27
C ALA A 359 -17.60 23.32 -4.12
N LEU A 360 -17.22 23.99 -5.21
CA LEU A 360 -16.69 25.36 -5.17
C LEU A 360 -17.72 26.39 -4.71
N ARG A 361 -19.00 26.22 -5.09
CA ARG A 361 -20.06 27.20 -4.80
C ARG A 361 -20.23 27.45 -3.29
N ASP A 362 -20.11 26.40 -2.49
CA ASP A 362 -20.24 26.48 -1.03
C ASP A 362 -18.90 26.40 -0.29
N TYR A 363 -17.75 26.46 -0.99
CA TYR A 363 -16.43 26.26 -0.39
C TYR A 363 -16.13 27.24 0.75
N SER A 364 -16.54 28.52 0.63
CA SER A 364 -16.33 29.52 1.68
C SER A 364 -17.17 29.30 2.94
N LYS A 365 -18.14 28.39 2.91
CA LYS A 365 -18.98 28.02 4.05
C LYS A 365 -18.46 26.78 4.79
N LEU A 366 -17.40 26.16 4.27
CA LEU A 366 -16.75 25.04 4.91
C LEU A 366 -16.10 25.50 6.22
N SER A 367 -15.78 24.52 7.08
CA SER A 367 -15.11 24.76 8.36
C SER A 367 -13.83 25.58 8.15
N PRO A 368 -13.58 26.63 8.94
CA PRO A 368 -12.38 27.47 8.78
C PRO A 368 -11.09 26.68 9.02
N THR A 369 -11.15 25.56 9.73
CA THR A 369 -10.01 24.66 9.96
C THR A 369 -9.79 23.67 8.82
N LEU A 370 -10.68 23.64 7.82
CA LEU A 370 -10.51 22.82 6.62
C LEU A 370 -9.49 23.46 5.67
N ASN A 371 -8.22 23.14 5.88
CA ASN A 371 -7.16 23.48 4.94
C ASN A 371 -7.04 22.38 3.86
N TYR A 372 -7.99 22.34 2.92
CA TYR A 372 -8.03 21.31 1.88
C TYR A 372 -8.43 21.85 0.50
N ASN A 373 -7.42 22.09 -0.34
CA ASN A 373 -7.61 22.43 -1.73
C ASN A 373 -7.81 21.16 -2.58
N PHE A 374 -9.07 20.74 -2.72
CA PHE A 374 -9.42 19.52 -3.45
C PHE A 374 -9.11 19.59 -4.95
N LEU A 375 -9.13 20.78 -5.56
CA LEU A 375 -8.77 20.96 -6.97
C LEU A 375 -7.33 20.54 -7.23
N GLN A 376 -6.43 20.97 -6.36
CA GLN A 376 -5.03 20.57 -6.40
C GLN A 376 -4.86 19.12 -5.95
N ALA A 377 -5.46 18.75 -4.82
CA ALA A 377 -5.21 17.47 -4.16
C ALA A 377 -5.74 16.26 -4.93
N ASP A 378 -6.93 16.37 -5.54
CA ASP A 378 -7.65 15.24 -6.15
C ASP A 378 -7.67 15.29 -7.68
N PHE A 379 -7.70 16.51 -8.23
CA PHE A 379 -7.84 16.75 -9.68
C PHE A 379 -6.57 17.27 -10.34
N GLY A 380 -5.56 17.71 -9.58
CA GLY A 380 -4.30 18.22 -10.11
C GLY A 380 -4.42 19.52 -10.89
N VAL A 381 -5.40 20.36 -10.54
CA VAL A 381 -5.54 21.69 -11.12
C VAL A 381 -4.65 22.64 -10.31
N PRO A 382 -3.69 23.35 -10.93
CA PRO A 382 -2.71 24.21 -10.24
C PRO A 382 -3.31 25.55 -9.81
N VAL A 383 -4.45 25.52 -9.11
CA VAL A 383 -5.06 26.66 -8.42
C VAL A 383 -4.75 26.49 -6.95
N PHE A 384 -4.09 27.48 -6.34
CA PHE A 384 -3.58 27.35 -4.97
C PHE A 384 -4.45 28.02 -3.91
N ASP A 385 -5.25 29.02 -4.30
CA ASP A 385 -6.11 29.76 -3.39
C ASP A 385 -7.59 29.64 -3.76
N LEU A 386 -8.34 28.86 -2.97
CA LEU A 386 -9.79 28.74 -3.09
C LEU A 386 -10.53 29.66 -2.10
N SER A 387 -9.84 30.51 -1.34
CA SER A 387 -10.45 31.46 -0.42
C SER A 387 -10.99 32.71 -1.15
N ASP A 388 -10.41 33.07 -2.30
CA ASP A 388 -10.89 34.17 -3.13
C ASP A 388 -12.18 33.83 -3.90
N VAL A 389 -13.18 34.71 -3.76
CA VAL A 389 -14.50 34.54 -4.40
C VAL A 389 -14.43 34.72 -5.91
N THR A 390 -13.56 35.60 -6.40
CA THR A 390 -13.40 35.88 -7.84
C THR A 390 -12.83 34.64 -8.52
N THR A 391 -11.74 34.10 -7.95
CA THR A 391 -11.11 32.85 -8.37
C THR A 391 -12.11 31.71 -8.43
N ARG A 392 -12.91 31.49 -7.37
CA ARG A 392 -13.94 30.44 -7.39
C ARG A 392 -14.99 30.66 -8.48
N THR A 393 -15.46 31.89 -8.67
CA THR A 393 -16.49 32.23 -9.66
C THR A 393 -15.99 31.99 -11.09
N ASP A 394 -14.74 32.37 -11.36
CA ASP A 394 -14.08 32.14 -12.64
C ASP A 394 -13.92 30.65 -12.94
N ILE A 395 -13.45 29.86 -11.95
CA ILE A 395 -13.32 28.42 -12.10
C ILE A 395 -14.68 27.77 -12.36
N ILE A 396 -15.72 28.16 -11.62
CA ILE A 396 -17.08 27.65 -11.84
C ILE A 396 -17.55 27.97 -13.27
N SER A 397 -17.37 29.20 -13.73
CA SER A 397 -17.76 29.63 -15.08
C SER A 397 -17.05 28.82 -16.16
N ARG A 398 -15.73 28.63 -16.02
CA ARG A 398 -14.91 27.84 -16.95
C ARG A 398 -15.30 26.36 -16.91
N HIS A 399 -15.49 25.77 -15.74
CA HIS A 399 -15.89 24.37 -15.59
C HIS A 399 -17.25 24.07 -16.24
N LEU A 400 -18.20 25.02 -16.19
CA LEU A 400 -19.52 24.86 -16.80
C LEU A 400 -19.52 25.05 -18.33
N THR A 401 -18.54 25.78 -18.88
CA THR A 401 -18.50 26.14 -20.31
C THR A 401 -17.47 25.35 -21.11
N MET A 402 -16.43 24.83 -20.45
CA MET A 402 -15.36 24.05 -21.05
C MET A 402 -15.61 22.55 -20.86
N ASN A 403 -15.24 21.76 -21.86
CA ASN A 403 -15.11 20.31 -21.66
C ASN A 403 -13.85 20.00 -20.83
N THR A 404 -13.72 18.75 -20.37
CA THR A 404 -12.61 18.31 -19.50
C THR A 404 -11.23 18.64 -20.05
N SER A 405 -10.98 18.36 -21.34
CA SER A 405 -9.71 18.67 -22.00
C SER A 405 -9.40 20.17 -21.92
N LYS A 406 -10.32 21.03 -22.39
CA LYS A 406 -10.13 22.49 -22.40
C LYS A 406 -9.93 23.07 -21.00
N PHE A 407 -10.65 22.54 -20.01
CA PHE A 407 -10.52 22.98 -18.62
C PHE A 407 -9.11 22.73 -18.10
N PHE A 408 -8.56 21.52 -18.26
CA PHE A 408 -7.19 21.21 -17.84
C PHE A 408 -6.16 21.97 -18.67
N SER A 409 -6.31 22.06 -20.00
CA SER A 409 -5.38 22.81 -20.85
C SER A 409 -5.28 24.27 -20.40
N HIS A 410 -6.42 24.90 -20.09
CA HIS A 410 -6.45 26.29 -19.66
C HIS A 410 -5.59 26.53 -18.40
N TYR A 411 -5.79 25.73 -17.34
CA TYR A 411 -5.03 25.91 -16.10
C TYR A 411 -3.56 25.49 -16.21
N LEU A 412 -3.24 24.50 -17.05
CA LEU A 412 -1.84 24.16 -17.33
C LEU A 412 -1.13 25.29 -18.08
N ARG A 413 -1.79 25.93 -19.05
CA ARG A 413 -1.24 27.11 -19.75
C ARG A 413 -1.07 28.29 -18.80
N GLU A 414 -2.07 28.56 -17.96
CA GLU A 414 -2.01 29.64 -16.96
C GLU A 414 -0.87 29.40 -15.95
N PHE A 415 -0.60 28.14 -15.61
CA PHE A 415 0.53 27.76 -14.76
C PHE A 415 1.89 27.81 -15.48
N GLY A 416 1.91 28.00 -16.81
CA GLY A 416 3.15 28.10 -17.60
C GLY A 416 3.72 26.76 -18.06
N VAL A 417 2.92 25.70 -18.12
CA VAL A 417 3.35 24.38 -18.60
C VAL A 417 3.39 24.37 -20.12
N ASN A 418 4.52 23.99 -20.70
CA ASN A 418 4.71 23.92 -22.15
C ASN A 418 4.42 22.50 -22.68
N PHE A 419 3.14 22.16 -22.86
CA PHE A 419 2.69 20.83 -23.27
C PHE A 419 2.10 20.78 -24.69
N GLU A 420 2.16 21.89 -25.43
CA GLU A 420 1.56 22.00 -26.76
C GLU A 420 2.59 22.35 -27.82
N ASP A 421 2.35 21.90 -29.05
CA ASP A 421 3.13 22.27 -30.21
C ASP A 421 2.75 23.66 -30.75
N ASP A 422 3.46 24.13 -31.77
CA ASP A 422 3.16 25.40 -32.45
C ASP A 422 1.75 25.48 -33.06
N LYS A 423 1.05 24.34 -33.18
CA LYS A 423 -0.33 24.22 -33.68
C LYS A 423 -1.36 24.12 -32.56
N GLN A 424 -0.96 24.33 -31.30
CA GLN A 424 -1.79 24.20 -30.11
C GLN A 424 -2.40 22.79 -29.95
N LYS A 425 -1.69 21.76 -30.43
CA LYS A 425 -2.02 20.36 -30.17
C LYS A 425 -1.10 19.83 -29.08
N LEU A 426 -1.52 18.75 -28.42
CA LEU A 426 -0.72 18.09 -27.40
C LEU A 426 0.63 17.62 -28.00
N ASP A 427 1.74 18.14 -27.49
CA ASP A 427 3.08 17.69 -27.86
C ASP A 427 3.44 16.49 -26.99
N PHE A 428 3.29 15.29 -27.55
CA PHE A 428 3.57 14.06 -26.81
C PHE A 428 5.03 13.93 -26.36
N ASN A 429 6.00 14.52 -27.09
CA ASN A 429 7.40 14.49 -26.65
C ASN A 429 7.59 15.38 -25.43
N ALA A 430 7.07 16.60 -25.47
CA ALA A 430 7.13 17.52 -24.32
C ALA A 430 6.40 16.95 -23.10
N VAL A 431 5.21 16.37 -23.30
CA VAL A 431 4.45 15.69 -22.23
C VAL A 431 5.25 14.52 -21.66
N TYR A 432 5.85 13.69 -22.50
CA TYR A 432 6.65 12.56 -22.06
C TYR A 432 7.87 13.00 -21.25
N GLU A 433 8.60 14.02 -21.72
CA GLU A 433 9.77 14.57 -21.03
C GLU A 433 9.40 15.14 -19.65
N MET A 434 8.33 15.94 -19.57
CA MET A 434 7.83 16.45 -18.28
C MET A 434 7.40 15.31 -17.34
N LEU A 435 6.70 14.29 -17.85
CA LEU A 435 6.31 13.14 -17.05
C LEU A 435 7.52 12.32 -16.57
N GLU A 436 8.58 12.24 -17.37
CA GLU A 436 9.82 11.54 -17.04
C GLU A 436 10.56 12.23 -15.90
N TYR A 437 10.75 13.54 -15.97
CA TYR A 437 11.65 14.28 -15.08
C TYR A 437 10.96 14.93 -13.88
N ASP A 438 9.67 15.26 -13.97
CA ASP A 438 8.99 16.08 -12.95
C ASP A 438 8.19 15.30 -11.91
N LEU A 439 8.21 13.96 -11.98
CA LEU A 439 7.85 13.13 -10.83
C LEU A 439 8.88 13.37 -9.71
N CYS A 440 8.61 14.28 -8.77
CA CYS A 440 9.46 14.47 -7.60
C CYS A 440 8.92 13.64 -6.42
N LEU A 441 9.64 12.60 -5.99
CA LEU A 441 9.45 12.07 -4.64
C LEU A 441 10.12 13.01 -3.63
N PRO A 442 9.44 13.44 -2.55
CA PRO A 442 10.08 14.27 -1.54
C PRO A 442 11.26 13.52 -0.92
N PHE A 443 12.46 14.11 -1.00
CA PHE A 443 13.71 13.48 -0.55
C PHE A 443 13.87 13.36 0.98
N SER A 444 13.00 14.00 1.76
CA SER A 444 12.69 13.74 3.19
C SER A 444 11.95 14.95 3.78
N GLY A 445 11.05 14.72 4.75
CA GLY A 445 10.53 15.79 5.64
C GLY A 445 9.43 16.72 5.09
N SER A 446 8.96 16.56 3.85
CA SER A 446 7.81 17.30 3.31
C SER A 446 6.67 16.35 2.92
N ASN A 447 5.44 16.68 3.32
CA ASN A 447 4.26 15.82 3.20
C ASN A 447 3.49 15.92 1.87
N ALA A 448 4.07 16.45 0.79
CA ALA A 448 3.41 16.39 -0.52
C ALA A 448 4.41 16.32 -1.69
N PRO A 449 4.22 15.39 -2.66
CA PRO A 449 4.93 15.43 -3.94
C PRO A 449 4.63 16.75 -4.68
N ARG A 450 5.64 17.41 -5.25
CA ARG A 450 5.47 18.64 -6.06
C ARG A 450 5.03 18.32 -7.49
N ASN A 451 4.03 17.45 -7.67
CA ASN A 451 3.70 16.88 -8.97
C ASN A 451 2.42 17.51 -9.56
N PHE A 452 2.22 18.80 -9.33
CA PHE A 452 0.91 19.47 -9.55
C PHE A 452 0.48 19.46 -11.00
N TYR A 453 1.39 19.69 -11.95
CA TYR A 453 1.07 19.68 -13.37
C TYR A 453 1.15 18.28 -13.99
N SER A 454 1.94 17.35 -13.45
CA SER A 454 1.97 15.95 -13.94
C SER A 454 0.56 15.32 -13.90
N TYR A 455 -0.21 15.66 -12.88
CA TYR A 455 -1.62 15.29 -12.78
C TYR A 455 -2.48 15.87 -13.91
N GLY A 456 -2.34 17.17 -14.19
CA GLY A 456 -3.03 17.79 -15.33
C GLY A 456 -2.61 17.21 -16.67
N LEU A 457 -1.33 16.89 -16.87
CA LEU A 457 -0.82 16.25 -18.09
C LEU A 457 -1.43 14.85 -18.29
N ILE A 458 -1.56 14.06 -17.23
CA ILE A 458 -2.26 12.77 -17.29
C ILE A 458 -3.73 12.96 -17.66
N LYS A 459 -4.40 13.97 -17.11
CA LYS A 459 -5.79 14.27 -17.47
C LYS A 459 -5.96 14.69 -18.93
N MET A 460 -4.98 15.40 -19.47
CA MET A 460 -4.93 15.72 -20.90
C MET A 460 -4.81 14.46 -21.76
N LEU A 461 -3.91 13.54 -21.41
CA LEU A 461 -3.77 12.25 -22.10
C LEU A 461 -5.07 11.43 -22.03
N GLU A 462 -5.69 11.34 -20.86
CA GLU A 462 -6.95 10.62 -20.67
C GLU A 462 -8.09 11.20 -21.50
N ALA A 463 -8.14 12.52 -21.62
CA ALA A 463 -9.14 13.19 -22.44
C ALA A 463 -8.86 13.02 -23.93
N GLU A 464 -7.60 13.06 -24.36
CA GLU A 464 -7.18 12.86 -25.75
C GLU A 464 -7.49 11.45 -26.24
N PHE A 465 -7.19 10.42 -25.43
CA PHE A 465 -7.38 9.02 -25.83
C PHE A 465 -8.74 8.44 -25.42
N GLY A 466 -9.49 9.10 -24.55
CA GLY A 466 -10.83 8.68 -24.13
C GLY A 466 -10.86 7.47 -23.17
N PHE A 467 -9.73 7.10 -22.55
CA PHE A 467 -9.65 6.01 -21.57
C PHE A 467 -8.60 6.29 -20.49
N LEU A 468 -8.61 5.48 -19.42
CA LEU A 468 -7.82 5.70 -18.20
C LEU A 468 -6.66 4.70 -17.99
N ILE A 469 -6.33 3.82 -18.93
CA ILE A 469 -5.34 2.71 -18.80
C ILE A 469 -5.59 1.86 -17.55
N GLY A 470 -6.86 1.57 -17.25
CA GLY A 470 -7.24 0.76 -16.08
C GLY A 470 -7.19 1.49 -14.73
N PHE A 471 -6.86 2.79 -14.70
CA PHE A 471 -6.83 3.59 -13.47
C PHE A 471 -8.19 4.19 -13.10
N HIS A 472 -8.37 4.53 -11.82
CA HIS A 472 -9.54 5.24 -11.31
C HIS A 472 -9.65 6.66 -11.91
N PRO A 473 -10.86 7.23 -12.11
CA PRO A 473 -11.01 8.58 -12.67
C PRO A 473 -10.37 9.69 -11.82
N LYS A 474 -10.23 9.52 -10.51
CA LYS A 474 -9.45 10.46 -9.67
C LYS A 474 -7.97 10.15 -9.72
N LEU A 475 -7.14 11.18 -9.60
CA LEU A 475 -5.69 11.02 -9.64
C LEU A 475 -5.10 10.75 -8.26
N ASN A 476 -5.75 11.29 -7.23
CA ASN A 476 -5.50 10.99 -5.84
C ASN A 476 -6.83 10.69 -5.17
N CYS A 477 -6.81 9.78 -4.23
CA CYS A 477 -7.95 9.44 -3.42
C CYS A 477 -7.63 9.88 -1.99
N ALA A 478 -8.61 10.40 -1.25
CA ALA A 478 -8.50 10.42 0.21
C ALA A 478 -8.23 8.98 0.71
N ASP A 479 -7.67 8.88 1.93
CA ASP A 479 -7.06 7.72 2.64
C ASP A 479 -7.79 6.35 2.58
N ASN A 480 -8.91 6.30 1.90
CA ASN A 480 -9.99 5.34 2.00
C ASN A 480 -10.44 4.75 0.65
N GLN A 481 -9.92 5.21 -0.47
CA GLN A 481 -10.11 4.56 -1.77
C GLN A 481 -8.74 4.11 -2.31
N PRO A 482 -8.65 2.89 -2.88
CA PRO A 482 -7.42 2.43 -3.50
C PRO A 482 -7.17 3.22 -4.78
N CYS A 483 -6.50 4.37 -4.67
CA CYS A 483 -5.86 5.00 -5.82
C CYS A 483 -4.45 4.43 -5.96
N GLU A 484 -4.11 3.98 -7.17
CA GLU A 484 -2.73 3.66 -7.49
C GLU A 484 -1.88 4.93 -7.49
N SER A 485 -0.60 4.81 -7.10
CA SER A 485 0.28 5.98 -7.00
C SER A 485 0.38 6.70 -8.34
N LEU A 486 0.46 8.04 -8.29
CA LEU A 486 0.71 8.88 -9.46
C LEU A 486 1.84 8.33 -10.33
N SER A 487 2.95 7.88 -9.72
CA SER A 487 4.07 7.26 -10.42
C SER A 487 3.66 6.09 -11.30
N LYS A 488 2.85 5.15 -10.80
CA LYS A 488 2.37 3.99 -11.60
C LYS A 488 1.55 4.44 -12.80
N ARG A 489 0.67 5.42 -12.61
CA ARG A 489 -0.16 5.98 -13.68
C ARG A 489 0.67 6.71 -14.73
N THR A 490 1.63 7.53 -14.29
CA THR A 490 2.59 8.19 -15.18
C THR A 490 3.36 7.19 -16.02
N PHE A 491 3.96 6.16 -15.41
CA PHE A 491 4.73 5.16 -16.16
C PHE A 491 3.87 4.36 -17.14
N SER A 492 2.62 4.07 -16.79
CA SER A 492 1.69 3.39 -17.69
C SER A 492 1.37 4.24 -18.92
N TRP A 493 1.18 5.55 -18.74
CA TRP A 493 1.01 6.50 -19.84
C TRP A 493 2.28 6.66 -20.68
N MET A 494 3.45 6.79 -20.06
CA MET A 494 4.74 6.85 -20.77
C MET A 494 4.95 5.61 -21.65
N ARG A 495 4.74 4.42 -21.09
CA ARG A 495 4.84 3.16 -21.82
C ARG A 495 3.83 3.08 -22.97
N TYR A 496 2.61 3.57 -22.76
CA TYR A 496 1.61 3.63 -23.82
C TYR A 496 2.08 4.54 -24.97
N LEU A 497 2.61 5.73 -24.69
CA LEU A 497 3.13 6.65 -25.71
C LEU A 497 4.31 6.02 -26.50
N GLU A 498 5.22 5.32 -25.83
CA GLU A 498 6.31 4.55 -26.47
C GLU A 498 5.75 3.45 -27.40
N GLN A 499 4.80 2.65 -26.91
CA GLN A 499 4.21 1.52 -27.65
C GLN A 499 3.44 1.97 -28.89
N GLN A 500 2.73 3.10 -28.79
CA GLN A 500 2.01 3.70 -29.92
C GLN A 500 2.92 4.46 -30.89
N ARG A 501 4.23 4.55 -30.60
CA ARG A 501 5.22 5.29 -31.40
C ARG A 501 4.84 6.77 -31.59
N LEU A 502 4.22 7.36 -30.57
CA LEU A 502 3.82 8.77 -30.55
C LEU A 502 4.95 9.68 -30.07
N ILE A 503 6.03 9.09 -29.55
CA ILE A 503 7.22 9.79 -29.09
C ILE A 503 8.49 9.19 -29.70
N VAL A 504 9.54 10.00 -29.75
CA VAL A 504 10.91 9.56 -30.03
C VAL A 504 11.67 9.66 -28.72
N PRO A 505 11.99 8.53 -28.05
CA PRO A 505 12.72 8.56 -26.79
C PRO A 505 14.02 9.34 -26.95
N SER A 506 14.28 10.30 -26.07
CA SER A 506 15.53 11.06 -26.12
C SER A 506 16.70 10.15 -25.75
N ASN A 507 17.91 10.46 -26.24
CA ASN A 507 19.16 9.80 -25.82
C ASN A 507 19.66 10.30 -24.44
N GLN A 508 18.87 11.11 -23.72
CA GLN A 508 19.26 11.62 -22.42
C GLN A 508 19.09 10.55 -21.32
N PRO A 509 19.85 10.65 -20.22
CA PRO A 509 19.68 9.76 -19.08
C PRO A 509 18.25 9.88 -18.52
N ARG A 510 17.58 8.74 -18.37
CA ARG A 510 16.23 8.68 -17.79
C ARG A 510 16.25 9.09 -16.32
N SER A 511 15.14 9.60 -15.81
CA SER A 511 15.06 9.98 -14.39
C SER A 511 15.25 8.76 -13.47
N PHE A 512 15.79 9.02 -12.27
CA PHE A 512 16.04 8.00 -11.24
C PHE A 512 14.80 7.14 -10.92
N LEU A 513 13.62 7.77 -10.91
CA LEU A 513 12.36 7.08 -10.63
C LEU A 513 11.92 6.19 -11.77
N TYR A 514 12.13 6.61 -13.01
CA TYR A 514 11.82 5.78 -14.17
C TYR A 514 12.65 4.48 -14.16
N ALA A 515 13.94 4.57 -13.88
CA ALA A 515 14.83 3.40 -13.80
C ALA A 515 14.46 2.44 -12.65
N ALA A 516 14.03 2.96 -11.51
CA ALA A 516 13.62 2.16 -10.35
C ALA A 516 12.33 1.36 -10.59
N PHE A 517 11.35 1.93 -11.29
CA PHE A 517 10.07 1.24 -11.53
C PHE A 517 10.14 0.25 -12.70
N THR A 518 10.88 0.56 -13.77
CA THR A 518 11.05 -0.38 -14.90
C THR A 518 11.82 -1.64 -14.53
N SER A 519 12.72 -1.56 -13.54
CA SER A 519 13.42 -2.73 -12.98
C SER A 519 12.57 -3.58 -12.02
N SER A 520 11.36 -3.15 -11.66
CA SER A 520 10.46 -3.89 -10.75
C SER A 520 9.33 -4.67 -11.46
N ILE A 521 9.24 -4.54 -12.79
CA ILE A 521 8.13 -5.07 -13.62
C ILE A 521 8.64 -6.12 -14.64
N ASN A 522 9.95 -6.35 -14.72
CA ASN A 522 10.57 -7.48 -15.40
C ASN A 522 11.20 -8.40 -14.34
#